data_AF-A0AAU2X8F7-F1
#
_entry.id   AF-A0AAU2X8F7-F1
#
_cell.length_a   1.000
_cell.length_b   1.000
_cell.length_c   1.000
_cell.angle_alpha   90.00
_cell.angle_beta   90.00
_cell.angle_gamma   90.00
#
_symmetry.space_group_name_H-M   'P 1'
#
loop_
_entity.id
_entity.type
_entity.pdbx_description
1 polymer ?
#
loop_
_entity_poly.entity_id
_entity_poly.type
_entity_poly.pdbx_seq_one_letter_code
_entity_poly.pdbx_strand_id
1 'polypeptide(L)'
;MDVTAFVALLDELDSGDGALTERLGSELPAQVRRHREVPARLVRARTMVYHFPGSIPTIRNWRLTGAHVACLIEGAGPARGVLRLLRGLAPRHAWAYLDGTRGLAESIRTRLGADPAAWTRLQRQLASFHGLLPELLEEAAEAVGDRAVARVPAAPRAIRVEMRQLLMLLDAGTLAALVPHLDRRTVVDLARFGAPLPPETLAWVVAMASPRERATLAKARWSRPDLAAALVELGDSEVNAAVYLNAHTSVAVRARIMAAADRVPLHSSVVARVRDNTSRSMRLPALWSGDPLLVRAALLRRDHTSTSPQECLRAWEREGYDALTALFRPYHYEQAPAPAPFRLPRYRSMLLVAVEGVWRRHGAEEAARLVHELPVTPRDKQHFAELFGREDGPERLRSEIAAKTGPRVLVKRLRRPSPTQLWPLVESPWIDWPTVERAEHTQPLSGAAWGLLASGPGCPDRVVPEVVDLSADSAVAGAGRWPTGPDVIVPREWTGNGYTVAEPARRGSAMPPDHLFGAVAPAARALNTYGCLTELTAAAAGSLRYHDHLRELVGRHLGASTEARVVAMRLLPDFTGTTEELLATAAAMTLVDVK
;
A
#
# COMPACT_ATOMS: atom_id res chain seq x y z
N MET A 1 4.10 -29.37 2.58
CA MET A 1 2.82 -29.37 1.85
C MET A 1 2.46 -27.95 1.47
N ASP A 2 2.43 -27.66 0.17
CA ASP A 2 2.11 -26.35 -0.37
C ASP A 2 0.58 -26.20 -0.47
N VAL A 3 0.03 -25.36 0.39
CA VAL A 3 -1.42 -25.23 0.60
C VAL A 3 -2.12 -24.68 -0.64
N THR A 4 -1.43 -23.82 -1.40
CA THR A 4 -1.97 -23.21 -2.62
C THR A 4 -2.20 -24.25 -3.71
N ALA A 5 -1.27 -25.19 -3.85
CA ALA A 5 -1.35 -26.27 -4.83
C ALA A 5 -2.54 -27.20 -4.59
N PHE A 6 -2.76 -27.53 -3.33
CA PHE A 6 -3.85 -28.39 -2.91
C PHE A 6 -5.21 -27.71 -3.11
N VAL A 7 -5.33 -26.43 -2.75
CA VAL A 7 -6.57 -25.67 -3.00
C VAL A 7 -6.90 -25.56 -4.48
N ALA A 8 -5.91 -25.24 -5.32
CA ALA A 8 -6.12 -25.10 -6.76
C ALA A 8 -6.66 -26.39 -7.41
N LEU A 9 -6.14 -27.54 -6.99
CA LEU A 9 -6.62 -28.83 -7.47
C LEU A 9 -8.02 -29.16 -6.91
N LEU A 10 -8.27 -28.90 -5.62
CA LEU A 10 -9.58 -29.13 -5.00
C LEU A 10 -10.69 -28.30 -5.66
N ASP A 11 -10.42 -27.03 -5.97
CA ASP A 11 -11.40 -26.13 -6.60
C ASP A 11 -11.82 -26.61 -8.00
N GLU A 12 -10.93 -27.26 -8.75
CA GLU A 12 -11.29 -27.85 -10.06
C GLU A 12 -12.00 -29.21 -9.93
N LEU A 13 -11.67 -29.98 -8.88
CA LEU A 13 -12.21 -31.32 -8.68
C LEU A 13 -13.60 -31.32 -8.01
N ASP A 14 -13.93 -30.29 -7.23
CA ASP A 14 -15.21 -30.21 -6.51
C ASP A 14 -16.32 -29.75 -7.46
N SER A 15 -17.13 -30.69 -7.97
CA SER A 15 -18.35 -30.38 -8.72
C SER A 15 -19.18 -29.40 -7.91
N GLY A 16 -19.63 -28.28 -8.50
CA GLY A 16 -20.07 -27.05 -7.81
C GLY A 16 -21.04 -27.15 -6.62
N ASP A 17 -21.61 -28.32 -6.33
CA ASP A 17 -22.36 -28.69 -5.12
C ASP A 17 -21.51 -28.94 -3.87
N GLY A 18 -20.19 -29.02 -3.97
CA GLY A 18 -19.30 -29.05 -2.80
C GLY A 18 -19.13 -30.42 -2.14
N ALA A 19 -19.61 -31.49 -2.78
CA ALA A 19 -19.67 -32.85 -2.25
C ALA A 19 -18.30 -33.46 -1.94
N LEU A 20 -17.29 -33.15 -2.77
CA LEU A 20 -15.92 -33.62 -2.56
C LEU A 20 -15.31 -32.95 -1.34
N THR A 21 -15.62 -31.66 -1.15
CA THR A 21 -15.17 -30.94 0.04
C THR A 21 -15.89 -31.38 1.31
N GLU A 22 -17.20 -31.68 1.25
CA GLU A 22 -17.91 -32.20 2.42
C GLU A 22 -17.32 -33.54 2.87
N ARG A 23 -17.01 -34.42 1.91
CA ARG A 23 -16.41 -35.73 2.15
C ARG A 23 -14.99 -35.63 2.74
N LEU A 24 -14.17 -34.69 2.26
CA LEU A 24 -12.80 -34.50 2.74
C LEU A 24 -12.68 -33.58 3.98
N GLY A 25 -13.74 -32.86 4.37
CA GLY A 25 -13.66 -31.70 5.26
C GLY A 25 -13.04 -31.94 6.65
N SER A 26 -13.16 -33.15 7.20
CA SER A 26 -12.49 -33.56 8.44
C SER A 26 -11.04 -34.00 8.23
N GLU A 27 -10.73 -34.56 7.06
CA GLU A 27 -9.41 -35.07 6.65
C GLU A 27 -8.49 -33.97 6.11
N LEU A 28 -9.04 -32.83 5.66
CA LEU A 28 -8.26 -31.73 5.14
C LEU A 28 -7.32 -31.13 6.21
N PRO A 29 -6.03 -30.94 5.86
CA PRO A 29 -5.10 -30.21 6.72
C PRO A 29 -5.70 -28.86 7.12
N ALA A 30 -5.54 -28.47 8.39
CA ALA A 30 -6.09 -27.22 8.94
C ALA A 30 -5.65 -25.97 8.15
N GLN A 31 -4.56 -26.08 7.40
CA GLN A 31 -4.04 -25.05 6.52
C GLN A 31 -4.84 -24.95 5.21
N VAL A 32 -5.21 -26.06 4.56
CA VAL A 32 -6.04 -26.08 3.34
C VAL A 32 -7.43 -25.51 3.59
N ARG A 33 -8.02 -25.82 4.75
CA ARG A 33 -9.30 -25.23 5.19
C ARG A 33 -9.29 -23.70 5.29
N ARG A 34 -8.10 -23.08 5.29
CA ARG A 34 -7.91 -21.61 5.37
C ARG A 34 -7.69 -20.90 4.03
N HIS A 35 -7.70 -21.62 2.91
CA HIS A 35 -7.38 -21.05 1.61
C HIS A 35 -8.46 -21.32 0.54
N ARG A 36 -9.62 -21.88 0.90
CA ARG A 36 -10.71 -22.28 -0.01
C ARG A 36 -11.55 -21.09 -0.53
N GLU A 37 -11.88 -21.05 -1.82
CA GLU A 37 -12.97 -20.22 -2.34
C GLU A 37 -14.32 -20.87 -2.05
N VAL A 38 -15.24 -20.14 -1.41
CA VAL A 38 -16.53 -20.70 -0.99
C VAL A 38 -17.64 -20.18 -1.90
N PRO A 39 -18.47 -21.04 -2.52
CA PRO A 39 -19.53 -20.60 -3.41
C PRO A 39 -20.42 -19.52 -2.76
N ALA A 40 -20.78 -18.49 -3.51
CA ALA A 40 -21.57 -17.36 -3.01
C ALA A 40 -22.87 -17.75 -2.32
N ARG A 41 -23.54 -18.81 -2.81
CA ARG A 41 -24.73 -19.38 -2.17
C ARG A 41 -24.48 -19.92 -0.76
N LEU A 42 -23.31 -20.50 -0.52
CA LEU A 42 -22.93 -21.10 0.76
C LEU A 42 -22.44 -20.03 1.75
N VAL A 43 -21.80 -18.97 1.23
CA VAL A 43 -21.54 -17.74 2.00
C VAL A 43 -22.86 -17.15 2.47
N ARG A 44 -23.82 -16.93 1.55
CA ARG A 44 -25.16 -16.37 1.83
C ARG A 44 -25.94 -17.22 2.84
N ALA A 45 -26.00 -18.53 2.65
CA ALA A 45 -26.70 -19.44 3.56
C ALA A 45 -26.10 -19.41 4.98
N ARG A 46 -24.76 -19.40 5.10
CA ARG A 46 -24.10 -19.34 6.41
C ARG A 46 -24.20 -17.97 7.08
N THR A 47 -24.34 -16.86 6.34
CA THR A 47 -24.63 -15.56 6.94
C THR A 47 -26.08 -15.38 7.36
N MET A 48 -27.05 -15.96 6.62
CA MET A 48 -28.47 -15.92 6.98
C MET A 48 -28.78 -16.75 8.24
N VAL A 49 -28.16 -17.91 8.40
CA VAL A 49 -28.47 -18.87 9.48
C VAL A 49 -27.88 -18.46 10.83
N TYR A 50 -26.81 -17.67 10.85
CA TYR A 50 -26.12 -17.31 12.09
C TYR A 50 -26.19 -15.81 12.36
N HIS A 51 -27.14 -15.41 13.21
CA HIS A 51 -27.05 -14.15 13.92
C HIS A 51 -25.75 -14.13 14.77
N PHE A 52 -24.71 -13.46 14.27
CA PHE A 52 -23.61 -12.88 15.07
C PHE A 52 -22.49 -13.83 15.60
N PRO A 53 -21.46 -13.30 16.31
CA PRO A 53 -20.02 -13.24 15.98
C PRO A 53 -19.23 -14.56 15.80
N GLY A 54 -19.81 -15.72 16.07
CA GLY A 54 -19.11 -17.02 16.04
C GLY A 54 -18.71 -17.51 14.64
N SER A 55 -19.37 -17.01 13.58
CA SER A 55 -19.09 -17.36 12.18
C SER A 55 -17.97 -16.54 11.55
N ILE A 56 -17.64 -15.36 12.13
CA ILE A 56 -16.61 -14.46 11.61
C ILE A 56 -15.23 -15.13 11.53
N PRO A 57 -14.76 -15.88 12.54
CA PRO A 57 -13.48 -16.61 12.45
C PRO A 57 -13.44 -17.58 11.27
N THR A 58 -14.56 -18.23 10.96
CA THR A 58 -14.66 -19.24 9.89
C THR A 58 -14.62 -18.58 8.52
N ILE A 59 -15.45 -17.56 8.28
CA ILE A 59 -15.52 -16.83 6.99
C ILE A 59 -14.22 -16.07 6.72
N ARG A 60 -13.56 -15.55 7.77
CA ARG A 60 -12.26 -14.87 7.64
C ARG A 60 -11.14 -15.73 7.08
N ASN A 61 -11.31 -17.04 7.05
CA ASN A 61 -10.33 -17.98 6.49
C ASN A 61 -10.74 -18.48 5.10
N TRP A 62 -11.80 -17.94 4.49
CA TRP A 62 -12.18 -18.29 3.12
C TRP A 62 -11.56 -17.32 2.15
N ARG A 63 -11.10 -17.75 0.99
CA ARG A 63 -10.86 -16.85 -0.13
C ARG A 63 -12.20 -16.33 -0.63
N LEU A 64 -12.34 -15.02 -0.66
CA LEU A 64 -13.52 -14.34 -1.18
C LEU A 64 -13.13 -13.59 -2.45
N THR A 65 -14.09 -13.43 -3.34
CA THR A 65 -14.00 -12.60 -4.55
C THR A 65 -14.93 -11.40 -4.39
N GLY A 66 -14.84 -10.39 -5.26
CA GLY A 66 -15.76 -9.25 -5.18
C GLY A 66 -17.23 -9.66 -5.35
N ALA A 67 -17.52 -10.65 -6.21
CA ALA A 67 -18.85 -11.21 -6.36
C ALA A 67 -19.39 -11.82 -5.04
N HIS A 68 -18.53 -12.47 -4.25
CA HIS A 68 -18.91 -12.98 -2.92
C HIS A 68 -19.30 -11.84 -1.97
N VAL A 69 -18.55 -10.73 -1.99
CA VAL A 69 -18.82 -9.56 -1.16
C VAL A 69 -20.07 -8.80 -1.64
N ALA A 70 -20.27 -8.65 -2.95
CA ALA A 70 -21.48 -8.04 -3.51
C ALA A 70 -22.73 -8.85 -3.15
N CYS A 71 -22.67 -10.17 -3.28
CA CYS A 71 -23.76 -11.07 -2.88
C CYS A 71 -24.10 -10.96 -1.39
N LEU A 72 -23.10 -10.75 -0.52
CA LEU A 72 -23.30 -10.47 0.90
C LEU A 72 -24.00 -9.13 1.15
N ILE A 73 -23.64 -8.09 0.39
CA ILE A 73 -24.24 -6.76 0.48
C ILE A 73 -25.71 -6.79 0.05
N GLU A 74 -26.00 -7.45 -1.06
CA GLU A 74 -27.33 -7.49 -1.68
C GLU A 74 -28.28 -8.45 -0.96
N GLY A 75 -27.77 -9.57 -0.42
CA GLY A 75 -28.61 -10.69 -0.01
C GLY A 75 -28.56 -11.03 1.48
N ALA A 76 -27.75 -10.38 2.31
CA ALA A 76 -27.66 -10.70 3.73
C ALA A 76 -28.21 -9.57 4.62
N GLY A 77 -28.81 -9.98 5.75
CA GLY A 77 -29.29 -9.10 6.81
C GLY A 77 -28.86 -9.60 8.19
N PRO A 78 -28.93 -8.77 9.24
CA PRO A 78 -29.30 -7.36 9.20
C PRO A 78 -28.17 -6.46 8.64
N ALA A 79 -28.52 -5.34 8.01
CA ALA A 79 -27.58 -4.39 7.38
C ALA A 79 -26.36 -4.04 8.24
N ARG A 80 -26.57 -3.74 9.53
CA ARG A 80 -25.48 -3.46 10.48
C ARG A 80 -24.55 -4.66 10.69
N GLY A 81 -25.10 -5.87 10.70
CA GLY A 81 -24.32 -7.12 10.76
C GLY A 81 -23.45 -7.30 9.54
N VAL A 82 -23.98 -7.01 8.35
CA VAL A 82 -23.24 -7.04 7.09
C VAL A 82 -22.07 -6.05 7.12
N LEU A 83 -22.28 -4.78 7.49
CA LEU A 83 -21.19 -3.81 7.59
C LEU A 83 -20.06 -4.26 8.53
N ARG A 84 -20.42 -4.87 9.67
CA ARG A 84 -19.45 -5.44 10.62
C ARG A 84 -18.69 -6.62 10.04
N LEU A 85 -19.37 -7.48 9.29
CA LEU A 85 -18.75 -8.59 8.58
C LEU A 85 -17.76 -8.06 7.54
N LEU A 86 -18.19 -7.14 6.68
CA LEU A 86 -17.33 -6.50 5.67
C LEU A 86 -16.06 -5.90 6.28
N ARG A 87 -16.20 -5.17 7.39
CA ARG A 87 -15.05 -4.67 8.17
C ARG A 87 -14.11 -5.79 8.64
N GLY A 88 -14.68 -6.92 9.05
CA GLY A 88 -13.92 -8.09 9.48
C GLY A 88 -13.22 -8.82 8.34
N LEU A 89 -13.71 -8.69 7.10
CA LEU A 89 -13.17 -9.31 5.90
C LEU A 89 -12.05 -8.48 5.26
N ALA A 90 -12.21 -7.16 5.22
CA ALA A 90 -11.31 -6.27 4.50
C ALA A 90 -9.80 -6.46 4.80
N PRO A 91 -9.32 -6.62 6.05
CA PRO A 91 -7.88 -6.81 6.30
C PRO A 91 -7.30 -8.09 5.69
N ARG A 92 -8.12 -9.08 5.37
CA ARG A 92 -7.71 -10.38 4.83
C ARG A 92 -8.06 -10.55 3.34
N HIS A 93 -9.15 -9.91 2.91
CA HIS A 93 -9.71 -10.01 1.56
C HIS A 93 -9.84 -8.63 0.95
N ALA A 94 -8.71 -7.93 0.92
CA ALA A 94 -8.62 -6.52 0.56
C ALA A 94 -9.22 -6.24 -0.83
N TRP A 95 -8.85 -7.05 -1.82
CA TRP A 95 -9.36 -6.98 -3.19
C TRP A 95 -10.86 -7.27 -3.30
N ALA A 96 -11.31 -8.40 -2.75
CA ALA A 96 -12.72 -8.76 -2.74
C ALA A 96 -13.59 -7.72 -2.06
N TYR A 97 -13.10 -7.15 -0.95
CA TYR A 97 -13.77 -6.06 -0.27
C TYR A 97 -13.92 -4.84 -1.18
N LEU A 98 -12.85 -4.38 -1.82
CA LEU A 98 -12.93 -3.21 -2.70
C LEU A 98 -13.82 -3.46 -3.91
N ASP A 99 -13.60 -4.56 -4.61
CA ASP A 99 -14.36 -4.94 -5.80
C ASP A 99 -15.85 -5.07 -5.48
N GLY A 100 -16.19 -5.82 -4.41
CA GLY A 100 -17.59 -6.02 -4.01
C GLY A 100 -18.26 -4.80 -3.37
N THR A 101 -17.50 -3.83 -2.85
CA THR A 101 -18.08 -2.59 -2.29
C THR A 101 -18.27 -1.48 -3.33
N ARG A 102 -17.83 -1.65 -4.59
CA ARG A 102 -18.10 -0.67 -5.65
C ARG A 102 -19.60 -0.46 -5.88
N GLY A 103 -20.38 -1.53 -5.96
CA GLY A 103 -21.84 -1.44 -6.10
C GLY A 103 -22.52 -0.77 -4.90
N LEU A 104 -21.97 -0.96 -3.70
CA LEU A 104 -22.43 -0.27 -2.49
C LEU A 104 -22.11 1.23 -2.52
N ALA A 105 -20.88 1.60 -2.91
CA ALA A 105 -20.49 2.99 -3.08
C ALA A 105 -21.40 3.71 -4.09
N GLU A 106 -21.66 3.06 -5.23
CA GLU A 106 -22.59 3.55 -6.25
C GLU A 106 -24.02 3.73 -5.70
N SER A 107 -24.51 2.75 -4.93
CA SER A 107 -25.84 2.83 -4.30
C SER A 107 -25.93 3.97 -3.29
N ILE A 108 -24.90 4.19 -2.47
CA ILE A 108 -24.84 5.31 -1.53
C ILE A 108 -24.84 6.64 -2.29
N ARG A 109 -24.02 6.77 -3.35
CA ARG A 109 -23.92 7.97 -4.17
C ARG A 109 -25.26 8.32 -4.82
N THR A 110 -25.92 7.34 -5.43
CA THR A 110 -27.17 7.53 -6.16
C THR A 110 -28.37 7.76 -5.23
N ARG A 111 -28.43 7.08 -4.07
CA ARG A 111 -29.59 7.16 -3.17
C ARG A 111 -29.47 8.26 -2.11
N LEU A 112 -28.29 8.39 -1.49
CA LEU A 112 -28.07 9.36 -0.40
C LEU A 112 -27.35 10.61 -0.90
N GLY A 113 -26.37 10.44 -1.79
CA GLY A 113 -25.52 11.53 -2.27
C GLY A 113 -24.94 12.36 -1.12
N ALA A 114 -24.99 13.69 -1.28
CA ALA A 114 -24.59 14.65 -0.26
C ALA A 114 -25.78 15.18 0.58
N ASP A 115 -26.95 14.53 0.58
CA ASP A 115 -28.13 15.01 1.31
C ASP A 115 -27.98 14.78 2.84
N PRO A 116 -27.81 15.83 3.66
CA PRO A 116 -27.68 15.67 5.11
C PRO A 116 -28.93 15.08 5.77
N ALA A 117 -30.12 15.23 5.18
CA ALA A 117 -31.34 14.64 5.72
C ALA A 117 -31.34 13.12 5.55
N ALA A 118 -30.97 12.62 4.37
CA ALA A 118 -30.81 11.19 4.10
C ALA A 118 -29.77 10.53 5.02
N TRP A 119 -28.61 11.15 5.20
CA TRP A 119 -27.58 10.66 6.13
C TRP A 119 -28.05 10.62 7.58
N THR A 120 -28.84 11.61 8.01
CA THR A 120 -29.43 11.64 9.36
C THR A 120 -30.47 10.54 9.56
N ARG A 121 -31.28 10.23 8.55
CA ARG A 121 -32.25 9.12 8.58
C ARG A 121 -31.55 7.77 8.63
N LEU A 122 -30.58 7.54 7.74
CA LEU A 122 -29.72 6.36 7.76
C LEU A 122 -29.13 6.13 9.16
N GLN A 123 -28.58 7.18 9.78
CA GLN A 123 -28.01 7.09 11.12
C GLN A 123 -29.04 6.69 12.19
N ARG A 124 -30.28 7.19 12.12
CA ARG A 124 -31.34 6.83 13.07
C ARG A 124 -31.76 5.37 12.90
N GLN A 125 -31.91 4.91 11.67
CA GLN A 125 -32.42 3.56 11.34
C GLN A 125 -31.36 2.47 11.54
N LEU A 126 -30.09 2.74 11.23
CA LEU A 126 -29.02 1.72 11.18
C LEU A 126 -28.86 0.87 12.47
N ALA A 127 -29.19 1.43 13.64
CA ALA A 127 -29.06 0.70 14.90
C ALA A 127 -30.10 -0.42 15.07
N SER A 128 -31.31 -0.23 14.55
CA SER A 128 -32.49 -1.09 14.72
C SER A 128 -33.00 -1.71 13.42
N PHE A 129 -32.41 -1.39 12.27
CA PHE A 129 -32.84 -1.94 10.98
C PHE A 129 -32.50 -3.42 10.86
N HIS A 130 -33.51 -4.25 10.61
CA HIS A 130 -33.40 -5.71 10.54
C HIS A 130 -33.26 -6.25 9.11
N GLY A 131 -33.60 -5.45 8.09
CA GLY A 131 -33.54 -5.82 6.68
C GLY A 131 -32.15 -5.75 6.05
N LEU A 132 -32.14 -5.72 4.72
CA LEU A 132 -30.95 -5.71 3.88
C LEU A 132 -30.32 -4.32 3.80
N LEU A 133 -29.03 -4.25 3.46
CA LEU A 133 -28.34 -2.96 3.33
C LEU A 133 -28.92 -2.08 2.19
N PRO A 134 -29.28 -2.62 1.00
CA PRO A 134 -29.95 -1.83 -0.04
C PRO A 134 -31.29 -1.25 0.41
N GLU A 135 -32.13 -2.04 1.08
CA GLU A 135 -33.43 -1.61 1.62
C GLU A 135 -33.26 -0.43 2.60
N LEU A 136 -32.27 -0.52 3.50
CA LEU A 136 -31.94 0.59 4.42
C LEU A 136 -31.55 1.87 3.68
N LEU A 137 -30.83 1.76 2.56
CA LEU A 137 -30.44 2.93 1.75
C LEU A 137 -31.62 3.53 0.99
N GLU A 138 -32.54 2.69 0.49
CA GLU A 138 -33.81 3.11 -0.11
C GLU A 138 -34.68 3.86 0.91
N GLU A 139 -34.95 3.27 2.08
CA GLU A 139 -35.77 3.89 3.12
C GLU A 139 -35.18 5.21 3.63
N ALA A 140 -33.85 5.30 3.71
CA ALA A 140 -33.18 6.53 4.09
C ALA A 140 -33.30 7.62 3.01
N ALA A 141 -33.42 7.26 1.73
CA ALA A 141 -33.55 8.19 0.61
C ALA A 141 -35.00 8.69 0.42
N GLU A 142 -36.00 7.81 0.53
CA GLU A 142 -37.38 8.07 0.10
C GLU A 142 -38.23 8.93 1.05
N ALA A 143 -37.79 9.19 2.29
CA ALA A 143 -38.61 9.91 3.24
C ALA A 143 -38.75 11.41 2.87
N VAL A 144 -39.81 11.71 2.11
CA VAL A 144 -40.26 13.05 1.76
C VAL A 144 -40.95 13.70 2.96
N GLY A 145 -40.50 14.91 3.34
CA GLY A 145 -41.24 15.77 4.28
C GLY A 145 -40.55 16.07 5.61
N ASP A 146 -39.34 15.57 5.86
CA ASP A 146 -38.58 15.98 7.05
C ASP A 146 -38.02 17.40 6.85
N ARG A 147 -38.14 18.25 7.88
CA ARG A 147 -37.60 19.63 7.89
C ARG A 147 -36.16 19.65 7.37
N ALA A 148 -35.77 20.70 6.66
CA ALA A 148 -34.40 20.91 6.18
C ALA A 148 -33.38 20.67 7.30
N VAL A 149 -32.73 19.49 7.29
CA VAL A 149 -31.70 19.14 8.26
C VAL A 149 -30.43 19.85 7.83
N ALA A 150 -30.09 20.94 8.51
CA ALA A 150 -28.88 21.70 8.18
C ALA A 150 -27.59 20.92 8.52
N ARG A 151 -27.65 19.96 9.45
CA ARG A 151 -26.46 19.27 9.99
C ARG A 151 -26.74 17.82 10.38
N VAL A 152 -25.86 16.92 9.94
CA VAL A 152 -25.81 15.51 10.34
C VAL A 152 -25.22 15.41 11.75
N PRO A 153 -25.97 14.90 12.74
CA PRO A 153 -25.48 14.80 14.12
C PRO A 153 -24.35 13.76 14.24
N ALA A 154 -23.49 13.92 15.24
CA ALA A 154 -22.44 12.93 15.51
C ALA A 154 -23.02 11.52 15.70
N ALA A 155 -22.47 10.53 14.98
CA ALA A 155 -22.95 9.16 15.06
C ALA A 155 -22.85 8.59 16.51
N PRO A 156 -23.94 8.00 17.04
CA PRO A 156 -23.92 7.31 18.33
C PRO A 156 -22.79 6.29 18.38
N ARG A 157 -22.19 6.10 19.56
CA ARG A 157 -21.05 5.18 19.75
C ARG A 157 -21.33 3.77 19.23
N ALA A 158 -22.58 3.32 19.30
CA ALA A 158 -23.02 1.99 18.87
C ALA A 158 -22.91 1.74 17.35
N ILE A 159 -22.98 2.79 16.53
CA ILE A 159 -22.96 2.71 15.05
C ILE A 159 -21.90 3.59 14.40
N ARG A 160 -21.09 4.30 15.19
CA ARG A 160 -20.08 5.25 14.70
C ARG A 160 -19.14 4.63 13.66
N VAL A 161 -18.74 3.39 13.88
CA VAL A 161 -17.77 2.72 13.00
C VAL A 161 -18.41 2.33 11.67
N GLU A 162 -19.66 1.88 11.70
CA GLU A 162 -20.46 1.55 10.53
C GLU A 162 -20.78 2.83 9.72
N MET A 163 -21.15 3.93 10.38
CA MET A 163 -21.33 5.23 9.72
C MET A 163 -20.04 5.73 9.06
N ARG A 164 -18.90 5.65 9.74
CA ARG A 164 -17.60 5.98 9.14
C ARG A 164 -17.31 5.11 7.93
N GLN A 165 -17.57 3.80 8.00
CA GLN A 165 -17.34 2.90 6.87
C GLN A 165 -18.15 3.32 5.64
N LEU A 166 -19.42 3.69 5.81
CA LEU A 166 -20.26 4.18 4.71
C LEU A 166 -19.76 5.52 4.15
N LEU A 167 -19.38 6.46 5.01
CA LEU A 167 -18.81 7.75 4.59
C LEU A 167 -17.47 7.59 3.85
N MET A 168 -16.68 6.57 4.19
CA MET A 168 -15.42 6.24 3.52
C MET A 168 -15.60 5.60 2.13
N LEU A 169 -16.83 5.20 1.78
CA LEU A 169 -17.18 4.70 0.45
C LEU A 169 -17.64 5.82 -0.50
N LEU A 170 -17.84 7.04 0.01
CA LEU A 170 -18.14 8.19 -0.84
C LEU A 170 -16.92 8.58 -1.67
N ASP A 171 -17.17 8.97 -2.92
CA ASP A 171 -16.19 9.66 -3.74
C ASP A 171 -15.83 11.02 -3.14
N ALA A 172 -14.69 11.58 -3.56
CA ALA A 172 -14.18 12.84 -3.03
C ALA A 172 -15.16 14.01 -3.20
N GLY A 173 -15.88 14.07 -4.33
CA GLY A 173 -16.82 15.15 -4.64
C GLY A 173 -18.07 15.11 -3.75
N THR A 174 -18.69 13.94 -3.63
CA THR A 174 -19.86 13.74 -2.75
C THR A 174 -19.48 13.98 -1.29
N LEU A 175 -18.31 13.47 -0.85
CA LEU A 175 -17.85 13.67 0.51
C LEU A 175 -17.56 15.16 0.79
N ALA A 176 -16.91 15.87 -0.14
CA ALA A 176 -16.64 17.30 -0.02
C ALA A 176 -17.92 18.12 0.13
N ALA A 177 -18.96 17.81 -0.66
CA ALA A 177 -20.26 18.47 -0.56
C ALA A 177 -20.96 18.19 0.77
N LEU A 178 -20.74 17.01 1.37
CA LEU A 178 -21.35 16.63 2.65
C LEU A 178 -20.62 17.21 3.87
N VAL A 179 -19.30 17.44 3.79
CA VAL A 179 -18.45 17.92 4.90
C VAL A 179 -19.03 19.12 5.66
N PRO A 180 -19.53 20.20 5.00
CA PRO A 180 -20.10 21.35 5.70
C PRO A 180 -21.27 21.00 6.62
N HIS A 181 -21.97 19.90 6.32
CA HIS A 181 -23.11 19.40 7.08
C HIS A 181 -22.73 18.39 8.16
N LEU A 182 -21.50 17.86 8.17
CA LEU A 182 -21.09 16.87 9.16
C LEU A 182 -20.73 17.52 10.51
N ASP A 183 -20.92 16.77 11.60
CA ASP A 183 -20.31 17.13 12.88
C ASP A 183 -18.78 17.16 12.78
N ARG A 184 -18.17 18.15 13.47
CA ARG A 184 -16.72 18.34 13.48
C ARG A 184 -15.97 17.06 13.87
N ARG A 185 -16.45 16.30 14.85
CA ARG A 185 -15.77 15.07 15.30
C ARG A 185 -15.80 14.00 14.22
N THR A 186 -16.87 13.94 13.43
CA THR A 186 -16.96 13.05 12.27
C THR A 186 -15.92 13.42 11.21
N VAL A 187 -15.76 14.71 10.89
CA VAL A 187 -14.76 15.15 9.89
C VAL A 187 -13.33 14.87 10.38
N VAL A 188 -13.01 15.12 11.65
CA VAL A 188 -11.71 14.77 12.25
C VAL A 188 -11.47 13.25 12.20
N ASP A 189 -12.50 12.45 12.48
CA ASP A 189 -12.41 10.98 12.39
C ASP A 189 -12.20 10.54 10.94
N LEU A 190 -12.89 11.13 9.97
CA LEU A 190 -12.67 10.85 8.54
C LEU A 190 -11.23 11.18 8.10
N ALA A 191 -10.71 12.35 8.47
CA ALA A 191 -9.33 12.73 8.19
C ALA A 191 -8.34 11.73 8.81
N ARG A 192 -8.55 11.35 10.07
CA ARG A 192 -7.73 10.36 10.79
C ARG A 192 -7.70 9.00 10.09
N PHE A 193 -8.78 8.61 9.44
CA PHE A 193 -8.91 7.33 8.75
C PHE A 193 -8.62 7.41 7.25
N GLY A 194 -8.12 8.55 6.77
CA GLY A 194 -7.63 8.69 5.40
C GLY A 194 -8.73 8.90 4.37
N ALA A 195 -9.88 9.44 4.76
CA ALA A 195 -10.95 9.79 3.84
C ALA A 195 -10.44 10.74 2.73
N PRO A 196 -11.00 10.66 1.50
CA PRO A 196 -10.61 11.54 0.40
C PRO A 196 -11.21 12.94 0.56
N LEU A 197 -10.76 13.65 1.59
CA LEU A 197 -11.14 15.03 1.86
C LEU A 197 -10.29 15.98 1.01
N PRO A 198 -10.89 17.04 0.45
CA PRO A 198 -10.14 18.07 -0.27
C PRO A 198 -9.03 18.69 0.59
N PRO A 199 -7.90 19.11 0.00
CA PRO A 199 -6.79 19.72 0.73
C PRO A 199 -7.20 20.91 1.62
N GLU A 200 -8.10 21.77 1.14
CA GLU A 200 -8.64 22.91 1.89
C GLU A 200 -9.47 22.47 3.10
N THR A 201 -10.19 21.36 2.98
CA THR A 201 -10.93 20.75 4.11
C THR A 201 -9.94 20.20 5.13
N LEU A 202 -8.88 19.51 4.70
CA LEU A 202 -7.84 19.00 5.60
C LEU A 202 -7.12 20.13 6.33
N ALA A 203 -6.79 21.22 5.64
CA ALA A 203 -6.20 22.41 6.24
C ALA A 203 -7.13 23.02 7.30
N TRP A 204 -8.42 23.17 7.00
CA TRP A 204 -9.43 23.62 7.97
C TRP A 204 -9.55 22.68 9.19
N VAL A 205 -9.62 21.36 8.97
CA VAL A 205 -9.68 20.36 10.04
C VAL A 205 -8.47 20.49 10.97
N VAL A 206 -7.27 20.61 10.39
CA VAL A 206 -6.01 20.72 11.14
C VAL A 206 -5.95 22.05 11.90
N ALA A 207 -6.35 23.16 11.28
CA ALA A 207 -6.38 24.48 11.91
C ALA A 207 -7.33 24.50 13.12
N MET A 208 -8.51 23.91 12.99
CA MET A 208 -9.52 23.88 14.06
C MET A 208 -9.24 22.83 15.15
N ALA A 209 -8.47 21.78 14.84
CA ALA A 209 -8.16 20.69 15.76
C ALA A 209 -7.42 21.18 17.02
N SER A 210 -7.81 20.66 18.18
CA SER A 210 -7.07 20.85 19.43
C SER A 210 -5.67 20.21 19.35
N PRO A 211 -4.71 20.61 20.21
CA PRO A 211 -3.38 19.99 20.23
C PRO A 211 -3.42 18.45 20.35
N ARG A 212 -4.33 17.91 21.17
CA ARG A 212 -4.53 16.46 21.32
C ARG A 212 -5.07 15.80 20.04
N GLU A 213 -5.98 16.47 19.33
CA GLU A 213 -6.50 16.00 18.04
C GLU A 213 -5.39 16.03 16.97
N ARG A 214 -4.61 17.10 16.88
CA ARG A 214 -3.46 17.20 15.96
C ARG A 214 -2.43 16.11 16.21
N ALA A 215 -2.08 15.85 17.48
CA ALA A 215 -1.19 14.75 17.84
C ALA A 215 -1.77 13.38 17.45
N THR A 216 -3.10 13.22 17.51
CA THR A 216 -3.79 11.99 17.07
C THR A 216 -3.80 11.85 15.55
N LEU A 217 -4.01 12.94 14.82
CA LEU A 217 -3.95 12.99 13.34
C LEU A 217 -2.52 12.72 12.84
N ALA A 218 -1.50 13.32 13.47
CA ALA A 218 -0.09 13.10 13.13
C ALA A 218 0.35 11.64 13.29
N LYS A 219 -0.23 10.93 14.27
CA LYS A 219 0.01 9.49 14.53
C LYS A 219 -0.97 8.59 13.79
N ALA A 220 -1.81 9.13 12.90
CA ALA A 220 -2.78 8.33 12.17
C ALA A 220 -2.08 7.31 11.28
N ARG A 221 -2.49 6.06 11.42
CA ARG A 221 -1.99 4.94 10.61
C ARG A 221 -2.27 5.12 9.11
N TRP A 222 -3.37 5.80 8.81
CA TRP A 222 -3.87 6.02 7.45
C TRP A 222 -3.81 7.49 7.06
N SER A 223 -2.82 8.23 7.59
CA SER A 223 -2.65 9.64 7.24
C SER A 223 -2.40 9.76 5.74
N ARG A 224 -3.29 10.44 5.02
CA ARG A 224 -3.02 10.85 3.65
C ARG A 224 -1.79 11.78 3.62
N PRO A 225 -1.01 11.78 2.53
CA PRO A 225 0.08 12.74 2.33
C PRO A 225 -0.38 14.20 2.51
N ASP A 226 -1.59 14.53 2.06
CA ASP A 226 -2.16 15.88 2.18
C ASP A 226 -2.47 16.27 3.64
N LEU A 227 -2.98 15.32 4.44
CA LEU A 227 -3.18 15.56 5.87
C LEU A 227 -1.85 15.80 6.57
N ALA A 228 -0.84 15.00 6.24
CA ALA A 228 0.49 15.17 6.81
C ALA A 228 1.12 16.50 6.37
N ALA A 229 0.93 16.91 5.11
CA ALA A 229 1.37 18.22 4.63
C ALA A 229 0.65 19.36 5.38
N ALA A 230 -0.67 19.30 5.54
CA ALA A 230 -1.43 20.30 6.30
C ALA A 230 -0.97 20.40 7.76
N LEU A 231 -0.63 19.27 8.40
CA LEU A 231 -0.05 19.26 9.74
C LEU A 231 1.35 19.90 9.78
N VAL A 232 2.17 19.68 8.74
CA VAL A 232 3.52 20.25 8.65
C VAL A 232 3.50 21.77 8.43
N GLU A 233 2.55 22.27 7.65
CA GLU A 233 2.37 23.70 7.39
C GLU A 233 1.96 24.51 8.64
N LEU A 234 1.53 23.85 9.72
CA LEU A 234 1.31 24.55 11.00
C LEU A 234 2.59 25.15 11.60
N GLY A 235 3.77 24.67 11.17
CA GLY A 235 5.05 25.14 11.69
C GLY A 235 5.31 24.77 13.16
N ASP A 236 4.59 23.78 13.70
CA ASP A 236 4.73 23.31 15.07
C ASP A 236 5.76 22.16 15.14
N SER A 237 6.84 22.35 15.90
CA SER A 237 7.91 21.37 16.02
C SER A 237 7.48 20.04 16.65
N GLU A 238 6.53 20.04 17.59
CA GLU A 238 6.01 18.81 18.23
C GLU A 238 5.11 18.03 17.28
N VAL A 239 4.25 18.73 16.53
CA VAL A 239 3.42 18.11 15.49
C VAL A 239 4.29 17.53 14.38
N ASN A 240 5.29 18.28 13.92
CA ASN A 240 6.28 17.80 12.95
C ASN A 240 7.01 16.56 13.46
N ALA A 241 7.37 16.50 14.74
CA ALA A 241 7.96 15.32 15.35
C ALA A 241 7.03 14.11 15.31
N ALA A 242 5.76 14.30 15.67
CA ALA A 242 4.76 13.24 15.64
C ALA A 242 4.53 12.70 14.22
N VAL A 243 4.46 13.59 13.21
CA VAL A 243 4.35 13.21 11.80
C VAL A 243 5.62 12.48 11.34
N TYR A 244 6.81 13.01 11.63
CA TYR A 244 8.07 12.41 11.21
C TYR A 244 8.26 10.99 11.76
N LEU A 245 7.98 10.80 13.04
CA LEU A 245 8.18 9.54 13.77
C LEU A 245 7.09 8.50 13.50
N ASN A 246 5.97 8.88 12.88
CA ASN A 246 4.96 7.94 12.46
C ASN A 246 5.54 7.01 11.38
N ALA A 247 5.47 5.69 11.62
CA ALA A 247 6.01 4.67 10.72
C ALA A 247 5.35 4.69 9.33
N HIS A 248 4.14 5.22 9.22
CA HIS A 248 3.38 5.32 7.98
C HIS A 248 3.67 6.61 7.19
N THR A 249 4.42 7.57 7.74
CA THR A 249 4.76 8.78 6.99
C THR A 249 5.70 8.46 5.83
N SER A 250 5.42 9.03 4.66
CA SER A 250 6.25 8.85 3.46
C SER A 250 7.61 9.55 3.60
N VAL A 251 8.58 9.12 2.81
CA VAL A 251 9.91 9.74 2.77
C VAL A 251 9.82 11.21 2.30
N ALA A 252 8.94 11.52 1.34
CA ALA A 252 8.67 12.88 0.86
C ALA A 252 8.26 13.84 1.99
N VAL A 253 7.29 13.43 2.82
CA VAL A 253 6.81 14.26 3.93
C VAL A 253 7.89 14.45 4.99
N ARG A 254 8.65 13.39 5.31
CA ARG A 254 9.82 13.53 6.20
C ARG A 254 10.87 14.47 5.63
N ALA A 255 11.12 14.42 4.32
CA ALA A 255 12.05 15.30 3.64
C ALA A 255 11.58 16.76 3.71
N ARG A 256 10.26 17.00 3.59
CA ARG A 256 9.66 18.34 3.74
C ARG A 256 9.88 18.90 5.15
N ILE A 257 9.70 18.07 6.19
CA ILE A 257 9.98 18.46 7.58
C ILE A 257 11.47 18.83 7.74
N MET A 258 12.37 18.01 7.19
CA MET A 258 13.81 18.29 7.24
C MET A 258 14.19 19.55 6.48
N ALA A 259 13.64 19.75 5.29
CA ALA A 259 13.86 20.94 4.47
C ALA A 259 13.38 22.23 5.14
N ALA A 260 12.39 22.13 6.04
CA ALA A 260 11.86 23.27 6.80
C ALA A 260 12.63 23.53 8.12
N ALA A 261 13.70 22.80 8.41
CA ALA A 261 14.44 22.87 9.67
C ALA A 261 15.11 24.23 9.96
N ASP A 262 15.20 25.11 8.96
CA ASP A 262 15.68 26.48 9.08
C ASP A 262 14.62 27.45 9.61
N ARG A 263 13.34 27.17 9.32
CA ARG A 263 12.18 27.97 9.74
C ARG A 263 11.49 27.38 10.97
N VAL A 264 11.46 26.05 11.06
CA VAL A 264 10.82 25.30 12.15
C VAL A 264 11.88 24.40 12.78
N PRO A 265 12.36 24.72 13.99
CA PRO A 265 13.37 23.91 14.65
C PRO A 265 12.96 22.43 14.74
N LEU A 266 13.91 21.52 14.46
CA LEU A 266 13.66 20.09 14.62
C LEU A 266 13.52 19.76 16.10
N HIS A 267 12.45 19.06 16.45
CA HIS A 267 12.27 18.55 17.80
C HIS A 267 13.38 17.53 18.15
N SER A 268 13.86 17.56 19.40
CA SER A 268 14.97 16.72 19.87
C SER A 268 14.74 15.23 19.66
N SER A 269 13.50 14.75 19.76
CA SER A 269 13.14 13.35 19.49
C SER A 269 13.33 12.93 18.03
N VAL A 270 13.19 13.85 17.07
CA VAL A 270 13.48 13.59 15.65
C VAL A 270 14.98 13.48 15.45
N VAL A 271 15.76 14.42 16.00
CA VAL A 271 17.22 14.42 15.95
C VAL A 271 17.78 13.12 16.55
N ALA A 272 17.34 12.76 17.75
CA ALA A 272 17.72 11.50 18.41
C ALA A 272 17.34 10.29 17.56
N ARG A 273 16.10 10.24 17.04
CA ARG A 273 15.66 9.13 16.20
C ARG A 273 16.50 9.00 14.93
N VAL A 274 16.85 10.07 14.25
CA VAL A 274 17.66 10.01 13.02
C VAL A 274 19.07 9.53 13.32
N ARG A 275 19.65 9.96 14.44
CA ARG A 275 20.99 9.52 14.88
C ARG A 275 21.03 8.04 15.29
N ASP A 276 19.94 7.52 15.84
CA ASP A 276 19.93 6.18 16.43
C ASP A 276 19.31 5.11 15.50
N ASN A 277 18.45 5.51 14.55
CA ASN A 277 17.66 4.57 13.75
C ASN A 277 18.44 3.98 12.58
N THR A 278 18.33 2.67 12.41
CA THR A 278 19.00 1.92 11.35
C THR A 278 18.27 2.02 10.01
N SER A 279 16.97 2.31 10.03
CA SER A 279 16.10 2.39 8.86
C SER A 279 16.49 3.54 7.92
N ARG A 280 16.68 3.19 6.64
CA ARG A 280 16.97 4.16 5.58
C ARG A 280 15.81 5.14 5.37
N SER A 281 14.55 4.71 5.47
CA SER A 281 13.39 5.59 5.26
C SER A 281 13.24 6.67 6.34
N MET A 282 13.86 6.44 7.50
CA MET A 282 13.95 7.41 8.59
C MET A 282 15.16 8.33 8.43
N ARG A 283 16.33 7.81 8.07
CA ARG A 283 17.55 8.65 8.01
C ARG A 283 17.67 9.49 6.74
N LEU A 284 17.30 8.92 5.58
CA LEU A 284 17.55 9.55 4.29
C LEU A 284 16.93 10.94 4.10
N PRO A 285 15.71 11.23 4.61
CA PRO A 285 15.17 12.59 4.63
C PRO A 285 16.10 13.66 5.20
N ALA A 286 17.01 13.27 6.09
CA ALA A 286 17.89 14.20 6.78
C ALA A 286 18.94 14.86 5.86
N LEU A 287 19.10 14.36 4.62
CA LEU A 287 19.84 15.05 3.55
C LEU A 287 19.33 16.47 3.28
N TRP A 288 18.04 16.71 3.53
CA TRP A 288 17.40 18.00 3.30
C TRP A 288 17.55 18.96 4.49
N SER A 289 18.07 18.51 5.62
CA SER A 289 18.14 19.34 6.84
C SER A 289 19.14 20.49 6.72
N GLY A 290 20.22 20.31 5.94
CA GLY A 290 21.38 21.20 5.97
C GLY A 290 22.17 21.16 7.30
N ASP A 291 21.75 20.34 8.27
CA ASP A 291 22.49 20.10 9.51
C ASP A 291 23.62 19.08 9.22
N PRO A 292 24.90 19.43 9.44
CA PRO A 292 26.03 18.60 9.03
C PRO A 292 26.05 17.21 9.70
N LEU A 293 25.56 17.11 10.94
CA LEU A 293 25.51 15.85 11.68
C LEU A 293 24.38 14.96 11.15
N LEU A 294 23.22 15.55 10.89
CA LEU A 294 22.07 14.82 10.35
C LEU A 294 22.28 14.38 8.89
N VAL A 295 22.96 15.19 8.08
CA VAL A 295 23.37 14.81 6.72
C VAL A 295 24.33 13.62 6.77
N ARG A 296 25.33 13.62 7.65
CA ARG A 296 26.23 12.47 7.86
C ARG A 296 25.49 11.24 8.35
N ALA A 297 24.53 11.40 9.27
CA ALA A 297 23.67 10.31 9.71
C ALA A 297 22.92 9.67 8.52
N ALA A 298 22.42 10.45 7.56
CA ALA A 298 21.77 9.95 6.35
C ALA A 298 22.72 9.20 5.40
N LEU A 299 23.98 9.64 5.33
CA LEU A 299 25.02 9.11 4.45
C LEU A 299 25.79 7.93 5.05
N LEU A 300 25.69 7.68 6.36
CA LEU A 300 26.40 6.59 7.04
C LEU A 300 26.00 5.20 6.48
N ARG A 301 26.99 4.44 6.02
CA ARG A 301 26.89 3.02 5.65
C ARG A 301 26.72 2.20 6.92
N ARG A 302 25.79 1.26 6.94
CA ARG A 302 25.45 0.47 8.14
C ARG A 302 25.56 -1.04 7.92
N ASP A 303 25.66 -1.44 6.67
CA ASP A 303 25.94 -2.79 6.20
C ASP A 303 27.40 -3.23 6.46
N HIS A 304 28.28 -2.31 6.84
CA HIS A 304 29.73 -2.56 6.99
C HIS A 304 30.27 -2.30 8.41
N THR A 305 29.38 -2.17 9.40
CA THR A 305 29.77 -2.01 10.80
C THR A 305 28.75 -2.66 11.74
N SER A 306 29.24 -3.25 12.83
CA SER A 306 28.41 -3.74 13.95
C SER A 306 28.08 -2.63 14.95
N THR A 307 28.80 -1.50 14.88
CA THR A 307 28.64 -0.35 15.77
C THR A 307 27.32 0.37 15.48
N SER A 308 26.68 0.89 16.52
CA SER A 308 25.43 1.62 16.34
C SER A 308 25.67 2.94 15.57
N PRO A 309 24.68 3.43 14.78
CA PRO A 309 24.81 4.71 14.10
C PRO A 309 25.16 5.87 15.05
N GLN A 310 24.65 5.83 16.29
CA GLN A 310 24.92 6.85 17.30
C GLN A 310 26.39 6.84 17.76
N GLU A 311 26.96 5.67 18.02
CA GLU A 311 28.38 5.53 18.40
C GLU A 311 29.31 5.94 17.27
N CYS A 312 28.98 5.58 16.02
CA CYS A 312 29.71 6.05 14.84
C CYS A 312 29.72 7.59 14.77
N LEU A 313 28.56 8.21 14.92
CA LEU A 313 28.46 9.68 14.88
C LEU A 313 29.22 10.32 16.05
N ARG A 314 29.18 9.75 17.26
CA ARG A 314 29.96 10.26 18.41
C ARG A 314 31.47 10.14 18.21
N ALA A 315 31.94 9.03 17.62
CA ALA A 315 33.35 8.85 17.29
C ALA A 315 33.80 9.92 16.27
N TRP A 316 32.98 10.16 15.24
CA TRP A 316 33.23 11.23 14.27
C TRP A 316 33.23 12.63 14.92
N GLU A 317 32.24 12.96 15.77
CA GLU A 317 32.16 14.26 16.44
C GLU A 317 33.38 14.54 17.33
N ARG A 318 33.91 13.51 18.01
CA ARG A 318 35.03 13.65 18.94
C ARG A 318 36.40 13.63 18.27
N GLU A 319 36.60 12.72 17.32
CA GLU A 319 37.92 12.31 16.82
C GLU A 319 38.04 12.40 15.29
N GLY A 320 36.96 12.82 14.61
CA GLY A 320 36.95 13.06 13.17
C GLY A 320 36.75 11.81 12.31
N TYR A 321 36.98 12.00 11.00
CA TYR A 321 36.71 10.99 9.97
C TYR A 321 37.60 9.73 10.09
N ASP A 322 38.83 9.86 10.56
CA ASP A 322 39.77 8.75 10.67
C ASP A 322 39.35 7.76 11.77
N ALA A 323 38.91 8.27 12.93
CA ALA A 323 38.37 7.45 14.01
C ALA A 323 37.09 6.72 13.59
N LEU A 324 36.22 7.39 12.82
CA LEU A 324 35.06 6.74 12.22
C LEU A 324 35.48 5.61 11.26
N THR A 325 36.48 5.84 10.42
CA THR A 325 36.98 4.85 9.46
C THR A 325 37.49 3.58 10.15
N ALA A 326 38.12 3.71 11.33
CA ALA A 326 38.56 2.56 12.13
C ALA A 326 37.42 1.63 12.59
N LEU A 327 36.18 2.12 12.64
CA LEU A 327 34.98 1.34 13.00
C LEU A 327 34.39 0.54 11.83
N PHE A 328 34.90 0.72 10.61
CA PHE A 328 34.41 0.08 9.39
C PHE A 328 35.40 -0.99 8.94
N ARG A 329 35.00 -2.27 9.05
CA ARG A 329 35.84 -3.40 8.66
C ARG A 329 35.37 -3.97 7.30
N PRO A 330 36.29 -4.46 6.45
CA PRO A 330 35.92 -5.21 5.26
C PRO A 330 35.07 -6.42 5.63
N TYR A 331 33.89 -6.55 5.01
CA TYR A 331 33.07 -7.74 5.18
C TYR A 331 33.64 -8.83 4.25
N HIS A 332 34.16 -9.92 4.83
CA HIS A 332 34.61 -11.16 4.15
C HIS A 332 35.86 -11.16 3.26
N TYR A 333 36.52 -10.02 3.01
CA TYR A 333 37.78 -10.00 2.26
C TYR A 333 38.86 -9.26 3.05
N GLU A 334 39.73 -10.00 3.74
CA GLU A 334 40.85 -9.44 4.54
C GLU A 334 41.77 -8.52 3.72
N GLN A 335 41.72 -8.60 2.39
CA GLN A 335 42.55 -7.82 1.47
C GLN A 335 41.85 -6.62 0.83
N ALA A 336 40.54 -6.45 1.01
CA ALA A 336 39.84 -5.29 0.46
C ALA A 336 40.07 -4.05 1.34
N PRO A 337 40.24 -2.84 0.76
CA PRO A 337 40.33 -1.63 1.56
C PRO A 337 39.06 -1.44 2.39
N ALA A 338 39.21 -0.90 3.60
CA ALA A 338 38.08 -0.58 4.47
C ALA A 338 37.07 0.29 3.70
N PRO A 339 35.78 -0.05 3.73
CA PRO A 339 34.78 0.72 3.02
C PRO A 339 34.68 2.13 3.62
N ALA A 340 34.61 3.15 2.77
CA ALA A 340 34.37 4.52 3.24
C ALA A 340 33.10 4.57 4.13
N PRO A 341 33.16 5.18 5.34
CA PRO A 341 32.03 5.21 6.27
C PRO A 341 30.76 5.83 5.69
N PHE A 342 30.91 6.80 4.80
CA PHE A 342 29.80 7.46 4.12
C PHE A 342 29.60 6.91 2.70
N ARG A 343 28.34 6.76 2.27
CA ARG A 343 27.98 6.46 0.88
C ARG A 343 27.58 7.73 0.16
N LEU A 344 27.86 7.78 -1.14
CA LEU A 344 27.19 8.74 -1.99
C LEU A 344 25.69 8.41 -2.08
N PRO A 345 24.81 9.42 -2.07
CA PRO A 345 23.45 9.22 -2.52
C PRO A 345 23.45 8.63 -3.93
N ARG A 346 22.45 7.79 -4.23
CA ARG A 346 22.31 7.15 -5.55
C ARG A 346 22.26 8.17 -6.69
N TYR A 347 21.76 9.38 -6.42
CA TYR A 347 21.61 10.43 -7.42
C TYR A 347 22.45 11.64 -7.03
N ARG A 348 23.22 12.14 -7.99
CA ARG A 348 24.02 13.35 -7.84
C ARG A 348 23.19 14.54 -7.34
N SER A 349 21.94 14.67 -7.77
CA SER A 349 21.07 15.76 -7.32
C SER A 349 20.88 15.79 -5.81
N MET A 350 20.77 14.64 -5.15
CA MET A 350 20.61 14.57 -3.69
C MET A 350 21.90 14.99 -2.97
N LEU A 351 23.06 14.68 -3.55
CA LEU A 351 24.34 15.18 -3.04
C LEU A 351 24.42 16.71 -3.15
N LEU A 352 24.09 17.26 -4.33
CA LEU A 352 24.11 18.71 -4.54
C LEU A 352 23.17 19.43 -3.57
N VAL A 353 21.97 18.91 -3.35
CA VAL A 353 21.01 19.44 -2.36
C VAL A 353 21.58 19.39 -0.94
N ALA A 354 22.19 18.28 -0.53
CA ALA A 354 22.76 18.16 0.80
C ALA A 354 23.93 19.15 1.01
N VAL A 355 24.79 19.29 0.01
CA VAL A 355 25.92 20.23 0.02
C VAL A 355 25.43 21.68 0.04
N GLU A 356 24.44 22.02 -0.78
CA GLU A 356 23.84 23.37 -0.79
C GLU A 356 23.19 23.70 0.56
N GLY A 357 22.45 22.76 1.15
CA GLY A 357 21.82 22.95 2.46
C GLY A 357 22.84 23.19 3.58
N VAL A 358 23.94 22.43 3.59
CA VAL A 358 25.04 22.62 4.55
C VAL A 358 25.75 23.94 4.31
N TRP A 359 26.06 24.28 3.05
CA TRP A 359 26.71 25.55 2.70
C TRP A 359 25.86 26.73 3.15
N ARG A 360 24.57 26.73 2.82
CA ARG A 360 23.65 27.82 3.16
C ARG A 360 23.54 28.05 4.67
N ARG A 361 23.58 26.99 5.48
CA ARG A 361 23.37 27.06 6.93
C ARG A 361 24.67 27.20 7.75
N HIS A 362 25.76 26.61 7.29
CA HIS A 362 27.01 26.46 8.05
C HIS A 362 28.26 26.96 7.30
N GLY A 363 28.09 27.52 6.10
CA GLY A 363 29.17 28.10 5.31
C GLY A 363 29.91 27.12 4.41
N ALA A 364 30.75 27.67 3.55
CA ALA A 364 31.50 26.92 2.53
C ALA A 364 32.50 25.93 3.14
N GLU A 365 33.09 26.25 4.29
CA GLU A 365 34.08 25.40 4.97
C GLU A 365 33.49 24.07 5.42
N GLU A 366 32.32 24.09 6.06
CA GLU A 366 31.67 22.85 6.52
C GLU A 366 31.13 22.03 5.33
N ALA A 367 30.67 22.69 4.27
CA ALA A 367 30.29 22.03 3.03
C ALA A 367 31.51 21.37 2.34
N ALA A 368 32.67 22.02 2.34
CA ALA A 368 33.92 21.47 1.84
C ALA A 368 34.39 20.27 2.67
N ARG A 369 34.28 20.35 4.00
CA ARG A 369 34.56 19.21 4.91
C ARG A 369 33.65 18.02 4.59
N LEU A 370 32.35 18.24 4.44
CA LEU A 370 31.41 17.19 4.03
C LEU A 370 31.82 16.54 2.70
N VAL A 371 32.14 17.33 1.66
CA VAL A 371 32.57 16.80 0.36
C VAL A 371 33.88 16.01 0.47
N HIS A 372 34.81 16.45 1.31
CA HIS A 372 36.10 15.79 1.50
C HIS A 372 35.95 14.38 2.08
N GLU A 373 35.05 14.20 3.06
CA GLU A 373 34.73 12.94 3.73
C GLU A 373 33.95 11.95 2.85
N LEU A 374 33.38 12.42 1.74
CA LEU A 374 32.61 11.57 0.83
C LEU A 374 33.51 10.87 -0.21
N PRO A 375 33.17 9.64 -0.62
CA PRO A 375 33.89 8.93 -1.68
C PRO A 375 33.49 9.45 -3.08
N VAL A 376 33.55 10.78 -3.27
CA VAL A 376 33.36 11.44 -4.57
C VAL A 376 34.63 11.36 -5.42
N THR A 377 34.49 11.51 -6.74
CA THR A 377 35.63 11.49 -7.66
C THR A 377 36.55 12.71 -7.45
N PRO A 378 37.85 12.64 -7.78
CA PRO A 378 38.74 13.81 -7.71
C PRO A 378 38.22 15.01 -8.52
N ARG A 379 37.62 14.74 -9.69
CA ARG A 379 36.95 15.75 -10.52
C ARG A 379 35.81 16.44 -9.78
N ASP A 380 35.01 15.69 -9.03
CA ASP A 380 33.93 16.27 -8.23
C ASP A 380 34.47 17.07 -7.04
N LYS A 381 35.53 16.61 -6.37
CA LYS A 381 36.20 17.39 -5.31
C LYS A 381 36.71 18.72 -5.84
N GLN A 382 37.37 18.71 -7.00
CA GLN A 382 37.82 19.92 -7.68
C GLN A 382 36.66 20.84 -8.05
N HIS A 383 35.59 20.30 -8.67
CA HIS A 383 34.39 21.07 -9.00
C HIS A 383 33.79 21.77 -7.79
N PHE A 384 33.64 21.07 -6.66
CA PHE A 384 33.14 21.68 -5.44
C PHE A 384 34.11 22.70 -4.84
N ALA A 385 35.43 22.44 -4.85
CA ALA A 385 36.42 23.40 -4.39
C ALA A 385 36.40 24.70 -5.21
N GLU A 386 36.28 24.59 -6.55
CA GLU A 386 36.10 25.73 -7.44
C GLU A 386 34.79 26.47 -7.16
N LEU A 387 33.69 25.76 -6.89
CA LEU A 387 32.42 26.39 -6.51
C LEU A 387 32.55 27.15 -5.19
N PHE A 388 33.13 26.54 -4.15
CA PHE A 388 33.27 27.15 -2.82
C PHE A 388 34.20 28.37 -2.81
N GLY A 389 35.17 28.43 -3.73
CA GLY A 389 36.09 29.57 -3.87
C GLY A 389 35.52 30.77 -4.63
N ARG A 390 34.29 30.69 -5.17
CA ARG A 390 33.65 31.75 -5.96
C ARG A 390 32.58 32.48 -5.17
N GLU A 391 32.49 33.79 -5.38
CA GLU A 391 31.42 34.62 -4.81
C GLU A 391 30.02 34.22 -5.32
N ASP A 392 29.90 33.91 -6.63
CA ASP A 392 28.65 33.41 -7.26
C ASP A 392 28.43 31.90 -7.11
N GLY A 393 29.22 31.25 -6.25
CA GLY A 393 29.23 29.81 -6.04
C GLY A 393 27.86 29.24 -5.60
N PRO A 394 27.17 29.83 -4.60
CA PRO A 394 25.85 29.38 -4.17
C PRO A 394 24.79 29.45 -5.27
N GLU A 395 24.75 30.55 -6.04
CA GLU A 395 23.83 30.75 -7.16
C GLU A 395 24.07 29.72 -8.27
N ARG A 396 25.34 29.44 -8.56
CA ARG A 396 25.74 28.40 -9.52
C ARG A 396 25.33 27.01 -9.06
N LEU A 397 25.55 26.67 -7.78
CA LEU A 397 25.13 25.37 -7.23
C LEU A 397 23.61 25.21 -7.29
N ARG A 398 22.85 26.26 -6.91
CA ARG A 398 21.37 26.28 -7.04
C ARG A 398 20.93 26.12 -8.50
N SER A 399 21.63 26.75 -9.43
CA SER A 399 21.39 26.58 -10.87
C SER A 399 21.69 25.16 -11.36
N GLU A 400 22.76 24.52 -10.88
CA GLU A 400 23.07 23.11 -11.18
C GLU A 400 21.99 22.17 -10.60
N ILE A 401 21.52 22.42 -9.38
CA ILE A 401 20.40 21.70 -8.77
C ILE A 401 19.16 21.86 -9.66
N ALA A 402 18.74 23.08 -9.97
CA ALA A 402 17.58 23.35 -10.81
C ALA A 402 17.70 22.69 -12.20
N ALA A 403 18.90 22.65 -12.79
CA ALA A 403 19.14 21.96 -14.06
C ALA A 403 18.99 20.43 -13.96
N LYS A 404 19.16 19.82 -12.77
CA LYS A 404 19.11 18.37 -12.54
C LYS A 404 17.85 17.87 -11.84
N THR A 405 17.14 18.72 -11.12
CA THR A 405 15.90 18.41 -10.38
C THR A 405 14.71 19.20 -10.87
N GLY A 406 14.92 20.16 -11.78
CA GLY A 406 13.87 21.06 -12.22
C GLY A 406 12.71 20.35 -12.94
N PRO A 407 11.59 21.06 -13.11
CA PRO A 407 10.33 20.47 -13.57
C PRO A 407 10.44 19.73 -14.91
N ARG A 408 11.26 20.23 -15.85
CA ARG A 408 11.51 19.55 -17.14
C ARG A 408 12.20 18.20 -16.97
N VAL A 409 13.16 18.10 -16.05
CA VAL A 409 13.87 16.85 -15.78
C VAL A 409 12.97 15.86 -15.04
N LEU A 410 12.16 16.35 -14.11
CA LEU A 410 11.10 15.58 -13.45
C LEU A 410 10.18 14.94 -14.50
N VAL A 411 9.59 15.72 -15.40
CA VAL A 411 8.72 15.23 -16.48
C VAL A 411 9.46 14.22 -17.38
N LYS A 412 10.70 14.52 -17.77
CA LYS A 412 11.51 13.59 -18.59
C LYS A 412 11.71 12.24 -17.90
N ARG A 413 11.91 12.22 -16.58
CA ARG A 413 12.02 10.97 -15.79
C ARG A 413 10.68 10.25 -15.67
N LEU A 414 9.59 10.98 -15.43
CA LEU A 414 8.25 10.41 -15.36
C LEU A 414 7.83 9.74 -16.68
N ARG A 415 8.25 10.29 -17.84
CA ARG A 415 7.98 9.69 -19.16
C ARG A 415 8.82 8.45 -19.48
N ARG A 416 9.89 8.19 -18.75
CA ARG A 416 10.75 7.01 -18.92
C ARG A 416 10.90 6.30 -17.59
N PRO A 417 9.79 5.74 -17.06
CA PRO A 417 9.78 5.17 -15.73
C PRO A 417 10.69 3.94 -15.67
N SER A 418 11.92 4.11 -15.22
CA SER A 418 12.64 3.00 -14.59
C SER A 418 12.21 2.99 -13.12
N PRO A 419 11.75 1.85 -12.56
CA PRO A 419 11.44 1.73 -11.13
C PRO A 419 12.61 2.21 -10.27
N THR A 420 13.83 2.03 -10.78
CA THR A 420 15.06 2.44 -10.14
C THR A 420 15.45 3.89 -10.35
N GLN A 421 14.78 4.66 -11.21
CA GLN A 421 15.05 6.08 -11.47
C GLN A 421 13.97 7.01 -10.91
N LEU A 422 12.78 6.50 -10.57
CA LEU A 422 11.69 7.29 -10.01
C LEU A 422 11.76 7.45 -8.48
N TRP A 423 12.52 6.60 -7.79
CA TRP A 423 12.73 6.68 -6.34
C TRP A 423 13.09 8.09 -5.79
N PRO A 424 14.00 8.88 -6.39
CA PRO A 424 14.36 10.21 -5.89
C PRO A 424 13.28 11.26 -6.12
N LEU A 425 12.29 10.99 -6.98
CA LEU A 425 11.13 11.87 -7.12
C LEU A 425 10.23 11.78 -5.89
N VAL A 426 10.15 10.59 -5.26
CA VAL A 426 9.48 10.38 -3.96
C VAL A 426 10.29 10.96 -2.80
N GLU A 427 11.57 11.24 -3.00
CA GLU A 427 12.44 11.85 -1.98
C GLU A 427 12.49 13.37 -2.08
N SER A 428 11.96 13.96 -3.17
CA SER A 428 11.83 15.40 -3.31
C SER A 428 10.70 15.90 -2.39
N PRO A 429 10.94 16.89 -1.52
CA PRO A 429 9.92 17.46 -0.65
C PRO A 429 8.88 18.28 -1.41
N TRP A 430 9.19 18.69 -2.65
CA TRP A 430 8.32 19.50 -3.49
C TRP A 430 8.21 18.90 -4.90
N ILE A 431 6.98 18.89 -5.42
CA ILE A 431 6.63 18.53 -6.79
C ILE A 431 5.95 19.76 -7.41
N ASP A 432 6.44 20.20 -8.56
CA ASP A 432 5.78 21.25 -9.35
C ASP A 432 4.61 20.63 -10.13
N TRP A 433 3.48 20.50 -9.43
CA TRP A 433 2.25 19.93 -9.97
C TRP A 433 1.77 20.63 -11.26
N PRO A 434 1.72 21.99 -11.34
CA PRO A 434 1.36 22.66 -12.59
C PRO A 434 2.20 22.24 -13.81
N THR A 435 3.50 21.98 -13.62
CA THR A 435 4.33 21.48 -14.72
C THR A 435 4.05 20.01 -15.05
N VAL A 436 3.82 19.16 -14.05
CA VAL A 436 3.42 17.76 -14.27
C VAL A 436 2.08 17.69 -15.02
N GLU A 437 1.10 18.50 -14.63
CA GLU A 437 -0.21 18.58 -15.27
C GLU A 437 -0.13 19.08 -16.71
N ARG A 438 0.65 20.14 -16.98
CA ARG A 438 0.90 20.60 -18.37
C ARG A 438 1.56 19.51 -19.20
N ALA A 439 2.49 18.76 -18.60
CA ALA A 439 3.18 17.68 -19.29
C ALA A 439 2.25 16.52 -19.64
N GLU A 440 1.31 16.18 -18.76
CA GLU A 440 0.25 15.19 -19.01
C GLU A 440 -0.62 15.61 -20.20
N HIS A 441 -1.13 16.84 -20.16
CA HIS A 441 -1.98 17.36 -21.24
C HIS A 441 -1.27 17.37 -22.60
N THR A 442 0.05 17.56 -22.60
CA THR A 442 0.84 17.53 -23.84
C THR A 442 1.11 16.11 -24.31
N GLN A 443 1.42 15.20 -23.39
CA GLN A 443 1.68 13.78 -23.67
C GLN A 443 1.43 12.99 -22.38
N PRO A 444 0.44 12.07 -22.37
CA PRO A 444 0.09 11.30 -21.19
C PRO A 444 1.28 10.58 -20.57
N LEU A 445 1.37 10.63 -19.24
CA LEU A 445 2.32 9.89 -18.43
C LEU A 445 1.83 8.44 -18.28
N SER A 446 2.78 7.52 -18.13
CA SER A 446 2.43 6.12 -17.86
C SER A 446 1.70 5.96 -16.51
N GLY A 447 0.80 4.98 -16.39
CA GLY A 447 0.16 4.64 -15.11
C GLY A 447 1.16 4.36 -13.96
N ALA A 448 2.35 3.83 -14.26
CA ALA A 448 3.41 3.64 -13.27
C ALA A 448 3.99 4.95 -12.72
N ALA A 449 4.11 5.98 -13.56
CA ALA A 449 4.53 7.31 -13.13
C ALA A 449 3.44 7.96 -12.26
N TRP A 450 2.18 7.79 -12.66
CA TRP A 450 1.04 8.28 -11.89
C TRP A 450 0.86 7.59 -10.55
N GLY A 451 1.04 6.26 -10.47
CA GLY A 451 1.03 5.53 -9.20
C GLY A 451 2.11 5.97 -8.22
N LEU A 452 3.25 6.46 -8.74
CA LEU A 452 4.30 7.06 -7.91
C LEU A 452 3.89 8.46 -7.42
N LEU A 453 3.39 9.30 -8.32
CA LEU A 453 2.97 10.66 -8.02
C LEU A 453 1.77 10.71 -7.04
N ALA A 454 0.83 9.78 -7.16
CA ALA A 454 -0.36 9.68 -6.29
C ALA A 454 -0.01 9.52 -4.79
N SER A 455 1.21 9.10 -4.47
CA SER A 455 1.69 9.00 -3.08
C SER A 455 2.31 10.30 -2.55
N GLY A 456 2.51 11.30 -3.42
CA GLY A 456 3.09 12.59 -3.09
C GLY A 456 2.05 13.58 -2.55
N PRO A 457 2.44 14.50 -1.65
CA PRO A 457 1.55 15.54 -1.15
C PRO A 457 1.13 16.52 -2.26
N GLY A 458 -0.14 16.91 -2.26
CA GLY A 458 -0.71 17.85 -3.23
C GLY A 458 -0.98 17.26 -4.61
N CYS A 459 -0.98 15.93 -4.74
CA CYS A 459 -1.37 15.27 -5.99
C CYS A 459 -2.80 15.67 -6.35
N PRO A 460 -3.06 16.22 -7.56
CA PRO A 460 -4.39 16.63 -7.96
C PRO A 460 -5.39 15.46 -7.90
N ASP A 461 -6.59 15.69 -7.37
CA ASP A 461 -7.58 14.62 -7.18
C ASP A 461 -8.00 13.95 -8.49
N ARG A 462 -8.01 14.69 -9.61
CA ARG A 462 -8.33 14.16 -10.95
C ARG A 462 -7.40 13.03 -11.40
N VAL A 463 -6.19 12.98 -10.87
CA VAL A 463 -5.17 11.98 -11.23
C VAL A 463 -5.51 10.63 -10.61
N VAL A 464 -6.01 10.62 -9.38
CA VAL A 464 -6.15 9.41 -8.55
C VAL A 464 -7.07 8.35 -9.18
N PRO A 465 -8.27 8.69 -9.72
CA PRO A 465 -9.15 7.72 -10.37
C PRO A 465 -8.55 7.10 -11.64
N GLU A 466 -7.92 7.91 -12.50
CA GLU A 466 -7.31 7.42 -13.75
C GLU A 466 -6.14 6.45 -13.47
N VAL A 467 -5.40 6.67 -12.37
CA VAL A 467 -4.37 5.72 -11.91
C VAL A 467 -5.00 4.41 -11.44
N VAL A 468 -6.12 4.46 -10.71
CA VAL A 468 -6.78 3.26 -10.16
C VAL A 468 -7.21 2.33 -11.29
N ASP A 469 -7.77 2.89 -12.37
CA ASP A 469 -8.16 2.13 -13.55
C ASP A 469 -6.95 1.56 -14.31
N LEU A 470 -5.90 2.36 -14.51
CA LEU A 470 -4.66 1.91 -15.17
C LEU A 470 -3.81 0.95 -14.33
N SER A 471 -4.00 0.96 -13.00
CA SER A 471 -3.26 0.11 -12.06
C SER A 471 -4.04 -1.14 -11.65
N ALA A 472 -5.28 -1.33 -12.09
CA ALA A 472 -6.01 -2.59 -11.94
C ALA A 472 -5.19 -3.79 -12.46
N ASP A 473 -4.34 -3.59 -13.47
CA ASP A 473 -3.42 -4.59 -14.02
C ASP A 473 -2.07 -4.72 -13.29
N SER A 474 -1.75 -3.88 -12.30
CA SER A 474 -0.41 -3.82 -11.67
C SER A 474 -0.38 -3.50 -10.17
N ALA A 475 -1.53 -3.36 -9.52
CA ALA A 475 -1.63 -2.94 -8.14
C ALA A 475 -1.15 -4.04 -7.17
N VAL A 476 0.11 -3.87 -6.73
CA VAL A 476 0.72 -4.67 -5.67
C VAL A 476 0.22 -4.16 -4.31
N ALA A 477 -0.57 -5.00 -3.63
CA ALA A 477 -0.72 -5.16 -2.17
C ALA A 477 -1.19 -3.98 -1.28
N GLY A 478 -1.54 -2.82 -1.84
CA GLY A 478 -2.02 -1.67 -1.06
C GLY A 478 -3.54 -1.55 -0.91
N ALA A 479 -4.28 -1.93 -1.96
CA ALA A 479 -5.70 -1.70 -2.06
C ALA A 479 -6.49 -2.67 -1.15
N GLY A 480 -7.23 -2.13 -0.19
CA GLY A 480 -8.26 -2.83 0.59
C GLY A 480 -8.00 -2.98 2.09
N ARG A 481 -7.20 -2.10 2.69
CA ARG A 481 -7.11 -2.02 4.16
C ARG A 481 -8.25 -1.18 4.71
N TRP A 482 -9.20 -1.82 5.41
CA TRP A 482 -10.31 -1.08 6.02
C TRP A 482 -9.84 0.03 6.98
N PRO A 483 -10.55 1.17 6.99
CA PRO A 483 -11.58 1.56 6.02
C PRO A 483 -10.91 2.23 4.82
N THR A 484 -10.91 1.62 3.64
CA THR A 484 -10.55 2.33 2.39
C THR A 484 -11.69 2.18 1.42
N GLY A 485 -12.11 3.29 0.81
CA GLY A 485 -13.02 3.28 -0.33
C GLY A 485 -12.31 2.76 -1.59
N PRO A 486 -13.08 2.47 -2.65
CA PRO A 486 -12.54 2.01 -3.93
C PRO A 486 -11.50 2.96 -4.53
N ASP A 487 -11.60 4.26 -4.22
CA ASP A 487 -10.75 5.30 -4.82
C ASP A 487 -9.47 5.60 -4.03
N VAL A 488 -9.19 4.88 -2.93
CA VAL A 488 -8.02 5.16 -2.10
C VAL A 488 -6.82 4.31 -2.53
N ILE A 489 -5.86 4.95 -3.20
CA ILE A 489 -4.56 4.36 -3.51
C ILE A 489 -3.71 4.31 -2.24
N VAL A 490 -3.29 3.11 -1.83
CA VAL A 490 -2.29 2.94 -0.76
C VAL A 490 -0.91 2.80 -1.38
N PRO A 491 0.09 3.64 -1.00
CA PRO A 491 1.43 3.57 -1.56
C PRO A 491 2.08 2.20 -1.35
N ARG A 492 2.76 1.70 -2.39
CA ARG A 492 3.51 0.42 -2.38
C ARG A 492 4.51 0.31 -1.22
N GLU A 493 5.10 1.42 -0.81
CA GLU A 493 6.08 1.52 0.29
C GLU A 493 5.54 1.09 1.65
N TRP A 494 4.21 1.09 1.84
CA TRP A 494 3.57 0.74 3.12
C TRP A 494 3.33 -0.76 3.28
N THR A 495 3.56 -1.52 2.21
CA THR A 495 3.50 -2.98 2.21
C THR A 495 4.91 -3.48 2.49
N GLY A 496 5.30 -3.48 3.76
CA GLY A 496 6.67 -3.75 4.23
C GLY A 496 7.32 -5.09 3.83
N ASN A 497 6.69 -5.88 2.94
CA ASN A 497 7.20 -7.12 2.37
C ASN A 497 6.99 -7.13 0.84
N GLY A 498 7.64 -6.21 0.13
CA GLY A 498 7.58 -6.09 -1.33
C GLY A 498 8.47 -7.09 -2.12
N TYR A 499 9.10 -8.05 -1.43
CA TYR A 499 9.82 -9.16 -2.06
C TYR A 499 8.99 -10.42 -1.89
N THR A 500 8.36 -10.91 -2.97
CA THR A 500 8.48 -12.31 -3.46
C THR A 500 7.48 -12.72 -4.54
N VAL A 501 6.34 -12.04 -4.76
CA VAL A 501 5.30 -12.58 -5.68
C VAL A 501 5.36 -12.02 -7.11
N ALA A 502 5.91 -10.82 -7.31
CA ALA A 502 5.89 -10.16 -8.63
C ALA A 502 6.92 -10.68 -9.65
N GLU A 503 7.99 -11.33 -9.19
CA GLU A 503 9.07 -11.81 -10.07
C GLU A 503 8.75 -13.14 -10.78
N PRO A 504 8.10 -14.12 -10.11
CA PRO A 504 7.52 -15.28 -10.79
C PRO A 504 6.45 -14.89 -11.81
N ALA A 505 5.60 -13.91 -11.52
CA ALA A 505 4.54 -13.45 -12.44
C ALA A 505 5.08 -12.86 -13.75
N ARG A 506 6.14 -12.06 -13.65
CA ARG A 506 6.81 -11.44 -14.82
C ARG A 506 7.57 -12.45 -15.67
N ARG A 507 7.99 -13.58 -15.11
CA ARG A 507 8.59 -14.70 -15.86
C ARG A 507 7.54 -15.71 -16.33
N GLY A 508 6.44 -15.85 -15.60
CA GLY A 508 5.39 -16.86 -15.79
C GLY A 508 4.28 -16.44 -16.75
N SER A 509 4.05 -15.14 -17.00
CA SER A 509 3.14 -14.69 -18.07
C SER A 509 3.59 -15.10 -19.49
N ALA A 510 4.79 -15.67 -19.63
CA ALA A 510 5.30 -16.26 -20.86
C ALA A 510 5.26 -17.80 -20.88
N MET A 511 4.74 -18.47 -19.85
CA MET A 511 4.73 -19.93 -19.74
C MET A 511 3.41 -20.52 -20.25
N PRO A 512 3.40 -21.31 -21.34
CA PRO A 512 2.18 -21.95 -21.83
C PRO A 512 1.57 -22.91 -20.78
N PRO A 513 0.22 -23.07 -20.70
CA PRO A 513 -0.43 -24.01 -19.79
C PRO A 513 0.11 -25.44 -19.90
N ASP A 514 0.33 -25.93 -21.13
CA ASP A 514 0.90 -27.25 -21.41
C ASP A 514 2.27 -27.43 -20.74
N HIS A 515 3.11 -26.39 -20.77
CA HIS A 515 4.41 -26.44 -20.12
C HIS A 515 4.26 -26.40 -18.59
N LEU A 516 3.34 -25.59 -18.08
CA LEU A 516 3.08 -25.48 -16.65
C LEU A 516 2.61 -26.82 -16.06
N PHE A 517 1.64 -27.48 -16.68
CA PHE A 517 1.04 -28.70 -16.12
C PHE A 517 1.73 -29.99 -16.55
N GLY A 518 2.37 -29.99 -17.73
CA GLY A 518 3.03 -31.15 -18.32
C GLY A 518 4.55 -31.20 -18.14
N ALA A 519 5.23 -30.11 -17.77
CA ALA A 519 6.69 -30.09 -17.62
C ALA A 519 7.20 -29.61 -16.25
N VAL A 520 6.39 -28.87 -15.47
CA VAL A 520 6.82 -28.40 -14.15
C VAL A 520 6.58 -29.49 -13.10
N ALA A 521 7.67 -30.02 -12.57
CA ALA A 521 7.69 -30.94 -11.44
C ALA A 521 8.30 -30.25 -10.19
N PRO A 522 7.86 -30.62 -8.96
CA PRO A 522 6.74 -31.53 -8.68
C PRO A 522 5.38 -30.88 -8.99
N ALA A 523 4.31 -31.67 -9.13
CA ALA A 523 2.94 -31.22 -9.43
C ALA A 523 2.46 -30.11 -8.48
N ALA A 524 2.84 -30.20 -7.21
CA ALA A 524 2.56 -29.17 -6.22
C ALA A 524 3.14 -27.80 -6.62
N ARG A 525 4.34 -27.77 -7.21
CA ARG A 525 4.96 -26.53 -7.68
C ARG A 525 4.23 -25.95 -8.88
N ALA A 526 3.81 -26.79 -9.83
CA ALA A 526 3.00 -26.38 -10.99
C ALA A 526 1.68 -25.75 -10.53
N LEU A 527 0.96 -26.41 -9.63
CA LEU A 527 -0.33 -25.95 -9.11
C LEU A 527 -0.21 -24.70 -8.22
N ASN A 528 0.88 -24.56 -7.44
CA ASN A 528 1.14 -23.30 -6.73
C ASN A 528 1.42 -22.16 -7.71
N THR A 529 2.21 -22.44 -8.75
CA THR A 529 2.53 -21.45 -9.79
C THR A 529 1.25 -21.05 -10.54
N TYR A 530 0.36 -22.00 -10.86
CA TYR A 530 -0.97 -21.74 -11.38
C TYR A 530 -1.78 -20.83 -10.45
N GLY A 531 -1.88 -21.15 -9.14
CA GLY A 531 -2.60 -20.33 -8.17
C GLY A 531 -2.06 -18.90 -8.07
N CYS A 532 -0.74 -18.73 -8.11
CA CYS A 532 -0.13 -17.40 -8.19
C CYS A 532 -0.45 -16.69 -9.52
N LEU A 533 -0.40 -17.39 -10.65
CA LEU A 533 -0.70 -16.81 -11.96
C LEU A 533 -2.15 -16.35 -12.04
N THR A 534 -3.10 -17.16 -11.57
CA THR A 534 -4.53 -16.79 -11.55
C THR A 534 -4.82 -15.64 -10.60
N GLU A 535 -4.11 -15.53 -9.47
CA GLU A 535 -4.22 -14.38 -8.56
C GLU A 535 -3.66 -13.08 -9.16
N LEU A 536 -2.70 -13.18 -10.08
CA LEU A 536 -1.94 -12.04 -10.61
C LEU A 536 -2.44 -11.56 -11.98
N THR A 537 -3.10 -12.41 -12.76
CA THR A 537 -3.70 -12.02 -14.04
C THR A 537 -5.09 -11.41 -13.81
N ALA A 538 -5.16 -10.08 -13.69
CA ALA A 538 -6.42 -9.33 -13.56
C ALA A 538 -7.32 -9.45 -14.81
N ALA A 539 -6.73 -9.73 -15.98
CA ALA A 539 -7.48 -9.99 -17.21
C ALA A 539 -8.08 -11.41 -17.18
N ALA A 540 -9.41 -11.50 -17.07
CA ALA A 540 -10.17 -12.76 -17.09
C ALA A 540 -9.75 -13.71 -18.22
N ALA A 541 -9.38 -13.19 -19.39
CA ALA A 541 -8.98 -14.02 -20.54
C ALA A 541 -7.68 -14.83 -20.31
N GLY A 542 -6.75 -14.33 -19.49
CA GLY A 542 -5.49 -15.03 -19.20
C GLY A 542 -5.66 -16.18 -18.21
N SER A 543 -6.42 -15.94 -17.13
CA SER A 543 -6.73 -16.96 -16.12
C SER A 543 -7.60 -18.08 -16.68
N LEU A 544 -8.56 -17.75 -17.57
CA LEU A 544 -9.43 -18.73 -18.23
C LEU A 544 -8.64 -19.80 -18.99
N ARG A 545 -7.56 -19.45 -19.70
CA ARG A 545 -6.76 -20.43 -20.46
C ARG A 545 -6.12 -21.51 -19.59
N TYR A 546 -5.55 -21.12 -18.44
CA TYR A 546 -4.96 -22.10 -17.52
C TYR A 546 -6.02 -22.94 -16.83
N HIS A 547 -7.16 -22.32 -16.51
CA HIS A 547 -8.30 -23.00 -15.89
C HIS A 547 -8.92 -24.03 -16.85
N ASP A 548 -9.16 -23.66 -18.10
CA ASP A 548 -9.68 -24.56 -19.13
C ASP A 548 -8.74 -25.73 -19.42
N HIS A 549 -7.43 -25.48 -19.44
CA HIS A 549 -6.45 -26.55 -19.64
C HIS A 549 -6.39 -27.51 -18.44
N LEU A 550 -6.38 -26.99 -17.20
CA LEU A 550 -6.41 -27.84 -16.01
C LEU A 550 -7.72 -28.65 -15.94
N ARG A 551 -8.85 -28.04 -16.29
CA ARG A 551 -10.14 -28.71 -16.42
C ARG A 551 -10.11 -29.82 -17.47
N GLU A 552 -9.50 -29.56 -18.62
CA GLU A 552 -9.34 -30.56 -19.67
C GLU A 552 -8.52 -31.75 -19.17
N LEU A 553 -7.40 -31.51 -18.48
CA LEU A 553 -6.58 -32.57 -17.87
C LEU A 553 -7.37 -33.37 -16.83
N VAL A 554 -8.09 -32.70 -15.94
CA VAL A 554 -8.92 -33.35 -14.91
C VAL A 554 -10.02 -34.18 -15.58
N GLY A 555 -10.71 -33.64 -16.57
CA GLY A 555 -11.76 -34.34 -17.32
C GLY A 555 -11.22 -35.54 -18.09
N ARG A 556 -10.06 -35.40 -18.75
CA ARG A 556 -9.40 -36.44 -19.54
C ARG A 556 -8.92 -37.61 -18.69
N HIS A 557 -8.29 -37.33 -17.54
CA HIS A 557 -7.67 -38.38 -16.72
C HIS A 557 -8.61 -38.92 -15.65
N LEU A 558 -9.36 -38.07 -14.94
CA LEU A 558 -10.17 -38.50 -13.79
C LEU A 558 -11.65 -38.69 -14.13
N GLY A 559 -12.13 -38.10 -15.22
CA GLY A 559 -13.54 -38.14 -15.61
C GLY A 559 -14.47 -37.67 -14.48
N ALA A 560 -15.58 -38.38 -14.27
CA ALA A 560 -16.53 -38.12 -13.18
C ALA A 560 -16.23 -38.89 -11.87
N SER A 561 -15.13 -39.66 -11.80
CA SER A 561 -14.84 -40.51 -10.64
C SER A 561 -14.47 -39.67 -9.42
N THR A 562 -15.32 -39.69 -8.39
CA THR A 562 -15.06 -38.98 -7.13
C THR A 562 -13.87 -39.59 -6.41
N GLU A 563 -13.73 -40.92 -6.46
CA GLU A 563 -12.62 -41.67 -5.88
C GLU A 563 -11.28 -41.27 -6.50
N ALA A 564 -11.18 -41.18 -7.83
CA ALA A 564 -9.94 -40.83 -8.52
C ALA A 564 -9.49 -39.41 -8.16
N ARG A 565 -10.45 -38.49 -8.01
CA ARG A 565 -10.22 -37.13 -7.53
C ARG A 565 -9.69 -37.11 -6.09
N VAL A 566 -10.24 -37.91 -5.19
CA VAL A 566 -9.72 -38.05 -3.82
C VAL A 566 -8.29 -38.61 -3.81
N VAL A 567 -7.99 -39.61 -4.64
CA VAL A 567 -6.65 -40.18 -4.73
C VAL A 567 -5.63 -39.15 -5.23
N ALA A 568 -5.96 -38.36 -6.26
CA ALA A 568 -5.08 -37.29 -6.74
C ALA A 568 -4.75 -36.28 -5.63
N MET A 569 -5.74 -35.88 -4.84
CA MET A 569 -5.56 -34.98 -3.70
C MET A 569 -4.64 -35.56 -2.62
N ARG A 570 -4.75 -36.87 -2.34
CA ARG A 570 -3.92 -37.56 -1.34
C ARG A 570 -2.47 -37.72 -1.79
N LEU A 571 -2.24 -37.94 -3.08
CA LEU A 571 -0.91 -38.09 -3.66
C LEU A 571 -0.17 -36.76 -3.78
N LEU A 572 -0.88 -35.66 -4.06
CA LEU A 572 -0.30 -34.35 -4.39
C LEU A 572 0.86 -33.87 -3.48
N PRO A 573 0.81 -33.99 -2.13
CA PRO A 573 1.87 -33.46 -1.26
C PRO A 573 3.25 -34.08 -1.52
N ASP A 574 3.27 -35.36 -1.90
CA ASP A 574 4.48 -36.17 -2.04
C ASP A 574 4.74 -36.61 -3.49
N PHE A 575 3.86 -36.25 -4.42
CA PHE A 575 3.99 -36.61 -5.82
C PHE A 575 5.10 -35.81 -6.52
N THR A 576 6.15 -36.52 -6.96
CA THR A 576 7.35 -35.92 -7.55
C THR A 576 7.22 -35.61 -9.03
N GLY A 577 6.25 -36.21 -9.72
CA GLY A 577 5.99 -36.01 -11.15
C GLY A 577 5.23 -34.72 -11.45
N THR A 578 4.78 -34.57 -12.69
CA THR A 578 4.02 -33.41 -13.19
C THR A 578 2.54 -33.48 -12.80
N THR A 579 1.77 -32.40 -13.02
CA THR A 579 0.32 -32.40 -12.74
C THR A 579 -0.42 -33.41 -13.62
N GLU A 580 -0.04 -33.54 -14.89
CA GLU A 580 -0.62 -34.54 -15.79
C GLU A 580 -0.31 -35.98 -15.32
N GLU A 581 0.94 -36.26 -14.93
CA GLU A 581 1.33 -37.56 -14.37
C GLU A 581 0.59 -37.88 -13.06
N LEU A 582 0.36 -36.89 -12.19
CA LEU A 582 -0.41 -37.03 -10.95
C LEU A 582 -1.84 -37.50 -11.24
N LEU A 583 -2.52 -36.82 -12.18
CA LEU A 583 -3.90 -37.12 -12.53
C LEU A 583 -4.01 -38.49 -13.19
N ALA A 584 -3.10 -38.83 -14.11
CA ALA A 584 -3.04 -40.15 -14.74
C ALA A 584 -2.80 -41.28 -13.72
N THR A 585 -1.89 -41.07 -12.77
CA THR A 585 -1.58 -42.03 -11.70
C THR A 585 -2.78 -42.26 -10.79
N ALA A 586 -3.45 -41.18 -10.37
CA ALA A 586 -4.64 -41.28 -9.52
C ALA A 586 -5.78 -42.04 -10.20
N ALA A 587 -6.00 -41.84 -11.50
CA ALA A 587 -6.98 -42.59 -12.29
C ALA A 587 -6.64 -44.09 -12.32
N ALA A 588 -5.38 -44.44 -12.59
CA ALA A 588 -4.92 -45.82 -12.67
C ALA A 588 -5.11 -46.56 -11.34
N MET A 589 -4.81 -45.91 -10.20
CA MET A 589 -4.99 -46.51 -8.88
C MET A 589 -6.44 -46.87 -8.57
N THR A 590 -7.40 -46.08 -9.04
CA THR A 590 -8.83 -46.38 -8.81
C THR A 590 -9.43 -47.46 -9.70
N LEU A 591 -8.79 -47.78 -10.84
CA LEU A 591 -9.24 -48.87 -11.71
C LEU A 591 -8.86 -50.25 -11.18
N VAL A 592 -7.87 -50.33 -10.30
CA VAL A 592 -7.40 -51.59 -9.69
C VAL A 592 -8.35 -52.07 -8.58
N ASP A 593 -9.04 -51.16 -7.90
CA ASP A 593 -9.98 -51.48 -6.80
C ASP A 593 -11.40 -51.87 -7.27
N VAL A 594 -11.68 -51.84 -8.59
CA VAL A 594 -13.01 -52.15 -9.17
C VAL A 594 -13.05 -53.52 -9.88
N LYS A 595 -11.94 -54.26 -9.87
CA LYS A 595 -11.86 -55.66 -10.31
C LYS A 595 -11.66 -56.57 -9.11
#